data_AF-A0A7S1PJ08-F1
#
_entry.id   AF-A0A7S1PJ08-F1
#
_cell.length_a   1.000
_cell.length_b   1.000
_cell.length_c   1.000
_cell.angle_alpha   90.00
_cell.angle_beta   90.00
_cell.angle_gamma   90.00
#
_symmetry.space_group_name_H-M   'P 1'
#
loop_
_entity.id
_entity.type
_entity.pdbx_description
1 polymer ?
#
loop_
_entity_poly.entity_id
_entity_poly.type
_entity_poly.pdbx_seq_one_letter_code
_entity_poly.pdbx_strand_id
1 'polypeptide(L)'
;MFRLTRFLLTSSASKTRTTRTTSPTEALRELHRVSDINKLPQKIKPTTRLVGVPVQARWRQMTITLCAKIQNKLAQDIPQGVFYRSATENNVRFIQRVCEEHDDYELVEDILDRGQIEQVIMMLEDELQLIDLMKEWKPWEVSRRDLNETKHDMKNGEDFQFPKGMYRVPEDEMTWKTTKGVRKLEDLEWTPAQLKEIAEAQEAKERALHEAREKEKAATV
;
A
#
# COMPACT_ATOMS: atom_id res chain seq x y z
N MET A 1 -8.96 -15.80 -91.07
CA MET A 1 -10.31 -16.25 -90.66
C MET A 1 -10.77 -15.42 -89.49
N PHE A 2 -11.83 -14.64 -89.70
CA PHE A 2 -12.51 -13.82 -88.71
C PHE A 2 -13.21 -14.69 -87.65
N ARG A 3 -13.18 -14.25 -86.38
CA ARG A 3 -14.38 -14.20 -85.53
C ARG A 3 -14.20 -13.16 -84.43
N LEU A 4 -14.98 -12.08 -84.56
CA LEU A 4 -15.26 -11.12 -83.49
C LEU A 4 -16.04 -11.82 -82.37
N THR A 5 -15.72 -11.49 -81.13
CA THR A 5 -16.74 -11.31 -80.07
C THR A 5 -16.31 -10.19 -79.14
N ARG A 6 -17.16 -9.17 -79.08
CA ARG A 6 -17.11 -7.97 -78.24
C ARG A 6 -17.74 -8.35 -76.89
N PHE A 7 -17.12 -8.08 -75.74
CA PHE A 7 -17.86 -8.03 -74.47
C PHE A 7 -17.22 -7.07 -73.45
N LEU A 8 -17.84 -5.88 -73.39
CA LEU A 8 -18.14 -5.01 -72.25
C LEU A 8 -17.12 -4.79 -71.10
N LEU A 9 -16.79 -3.51 -70.91
CA LEU A 9 -16.33 -2.88 -69.67
C LEU A 9 -17.12 -3.39 -68.46
N THR A 10 -16.42 -3.90 -67.44
CA THR A 10 -16.98 -4.02 -66.09
C THR A 10 -16.34 -2.98 -65.18
N SER A 11 -17.24 -2.19 -64.60
CA SER A 11 -17.04 -1.09 -63.68
C SER A 11 -16.40 -1.54 -62.37
N SER A 12 -15.47 -0.72 -61.87
CA SER A 12 -14.89 -0.81 -60.52
C SER A 12 -15.97 -0.53 -59.48
N ALA A 13 -16.54 -1.59 -58.90
CA ALA A 13 -17.45 -1.49 -57.77
C ALA A 13 -16.65 -1.26 -56.47
N SER A 14 -16.67 -0.01 -55.98
CA SER A 14 -16.35 0.31 -54.60
C SER A 14 -17.25 -0.51 -53.68
N LYS A 15 -16.67 -1.33 -52.80
CA LYS A 15 -17.39 -2.00 -51.71
C LYS A 15 -18.08 -0.93 -50.85
N THR A 16 -19.39 -0.78 -51.02
CA THR A 16 -20.24 -0.02 -50.11
C THR A 16 -20.20 -0.71 -48.75
N ARG A 17 -19.61 -0.05 -47.76
CA ARG A 17 -19.73 -0.41 -46.36
C ARG A 17 -21.20 -0.25 -45.97
N THR A 18 -21.96 -1.33 -46.02
CA THR A 18 -23.32 -1.41 -45.49
C THR A 18 -23.29 -1.08 -44.00
N THR A 19 -23.71 0.12 -43.62
CA THR A 19 -24.00 0.46 -42.23
C THR A 19 -25.31 -0.23 -41.86
N ARG A 20 -25.23 -1.41 -41.25
CA ARG A 20 -26.38 -1.98 -40.53
C ARG A 20 -26.82 -0.96 -39.49
N THR A 21 -28.03 -0.45 -39.62
CA THR A 21 -28.71 0.34 -38.60
C THR A 21 -28.96 -0.58 -37.39
N THR A 22 -27.97 -0.72 -36.51
CA THR A 22 -28.16 -1.40 -35.23
C THR A 22 -29.12 -0.55 -34.42
N SER A 23 -30.25 -1.14 -34.03
CA SER A 23 -31.21 -0.45 -33.17
C SER A 23 -30.51 0.01 -31.88
N PRO A 24 -30.97 1.10 -31.23
CA PRO A 24 -30.33 1.63 -30.02
C PRO A 24 -30.15 0.55 -28.94
N THR A 25 -31.09 -0.39 -28.87
CA THR A 25 -31.08 -1.53 -27.96
C THR A 25 -29.99 -2.55 -28.30
N GLU A 26 -29.70 -2.79 -29.58
CA GLU A 26 -28.65 -3.70 -30.05
C GLU A 26 -27.27 -3.10 -29.81
N ALA A 27 -27.12 -1.79 -30.00
CA ALA A 27 -25.90 -1.05 -29.68
C ALA A 27 -25.61 -1.05 -28.16
N LEU A 28 -26.63 -0.87 -27.32
CA LEU A 28 -26.48 -0.99 -25.86
C LEU A 28 -26.13 -2.42 -25.41
N ARG A 29 -26.68 -3.43 -26.08
CA ARG A 29 -26.39 -4.85 -25.80
C ARG A 29 -24.95 -5.22 -26.18
N GLU A 30 -24.43 -4.67 -27.27
CA GLU A 30 -23.02 -4.84 -27.66
C GLU A 30 -22.08 -4.05 -26.74
N LEU A 31 -22.46 -2.83 -26.31
CA LEU A 31 -21.66 -2.06 -25.34
C LEU A 31 -21.55 -2.78 -23.98
N HIS A 32 -22.64 -3.39 -23.50
CA HIS A 32 -22.60 -4.24 -22.31
C HIS A 32 -21.68 -5.46 -22.51
N ARG A 33 -21.78 -6.14 -23.66
CA ARG A 33 -20.93 -7.29 -23.97
C ARG A 33 -19.45 -6.93 -24.04
N VAL A 34 -19.11 -5.72 -24.50
CA VAL A 34 -17.72 -5.21 -24.55
C VAL A 34 -17.22 -4.75 -23.18
N SER A 35 -18.10 -4.22 -22.31
CA SER A 35 -17.74 -3.88 -20.93
C SER A 35 -17.40 -5.11 -20.07
N ASP A 36 -17.91 -6.28 -20.44
CA ASP A 36 -17.65 -7.55 -19.75
C ASP A 36 -16.29 -8.17 -20.13
N ILE A 37 -15.67 -7.76 -21.23
CA ILE A 37 -14.40 -8.34 -21.73
C ILE A 37 -13.18 -7.86 -20.90
N ASN A 38 -13.28 -6.70 -20.26
CA ASN A 38 -12.23 -6.15 -19.41
C ASN A 38 -12.28 -6.62 -17.96
N LYS A 39 -13.28 -7.43 -17.58
CA LYS A 39 -13.27 -8.16 -16.30
C LYS A 39 -12.61 -9.50 -16.51
N LEU A 40 -11.28 -9.54 -16.39
CA LEU A 40 -10.59 -10.79 -16.11
C LEU A 40 -11.28 -11.46 -14.91
N PRO A 41 -11.51 -12.79 -14.92
CA PRO A 41 -12.11 -13.46 -13.77
C PRO A 41 -11.25 -13.18 -12.55
N GLN A 42 -11.83 -12.53 -11.54
CA GLN A 42 -11.15 -12.34 -10.27
C GLN A 42 -10.74 -13.72 -9.74
N LYS A 43 -9.44 -13.88 -9.46
CA LYS A 43 -8.91 -15.12 -8.91
C LYS A 43 -9.64 -15.39 -7.58
N ILE A 44 -10.29 -16.55 -7.48
CA ILE A 44 -11.06 -16.92 -6.29
C ILE A 44 -10.16 -17.75 -5.39
N LYS A 45 -9.94 -17.28 -4.16
CA LYS A 45 -9.19 -18.00 -3.13
C LYS A 45 -9.98 -19.24 -2.68
N PRO A 46 -9.42 -20.47 -2.72
CA PRO A 46 -10.16 -21.68 -2.36
C PRO A 46 -10.26 -21.90 -0.85
N THR A 47 -9.20 -21.58 -0.11
CA THR A 47 -9.13 -21.71 1.35
C THR A 47 -8.07 -20.78 1.93
N THR A 48 -8.25 -20.31 3.16
CA THR A 48 -7.26 -19.57 3.95
C THR A 48 -6.21 -20.50 4.58
N ARG A 49 -6.47 -21.82 4.65
CA ARG A 49 -5.67 -22.79 5.42
C ARG A 49 -5.55 -22.47 6.92
N LEU A 50 -6.41 -21.59 7.44
CA LEU A 50 -6.49 -21.25 8.84
C LEU A 50 -7.83 -21.69 9.39
N VAL A 51 -7.82 -22.37 10.53
CA VAL A 51 -9.04 -22.82 11.20
C VAL A 51 -9.78 -21.61 11.77
N GLY A 52 -11.08 -21.50 11.49
CA GLY A 52 -11.93 -20.41 12.01
C GLY A 52 -11.91 -19.10 11.20
N VAL A 53 -11.10 -19.00 10.13
CA VAL A 53 -11.05 -17.81 9.27
C VAL A 53 -11.64 -18.15 7.88
N PRO A 54 -12.91 -17.83 7.60
CA PRO A 54 -13.54 -18.15 6.32
C PRO A 54 -13.07 -17.20 5.20
N VAL A 55 -12.95 -17.73 3.98
CA VAL A 55 -12.57 -16.93 2.80
C VAL A 55 -13.63 -15.87 2.51
N GLN A 56 -13.20 -14.64 2.28
CA GLN A 56 -14.08 -13.50 2.00
C GLN A 56 -14.13 -13.18 0.51
N ALA A 57 -15.25 -13.49 -0.14
CA ALA A 57 -15.43 -13.24 -1.58
C ALA A 57 -15.49 -11.75 -1.94
N ARG A 58 -15.95 -10.89 -1.03
CA ARG A 58 -16.06 -9.43 -1.22
C ARG A 58 -15.06 -8.65 -0.36
N TRP A 59 -13.85 -9.18 -0.20
CA TRP A 59 -12.81 -8.61 0.66
C TRP A 59 -12.56 -7.12 0.38
N ARG A 60 -12.40 -6.72 -0.89
CA ARG A 60 -12.04 -5.34 -1.27
C ARG A 60 -13.06 -4.31 -0.79
N GLN A 61 -14.34 -4.55 -1.10
CA GLN A 61 -15.43 -3.67 -0.68
C GLN A 61 -15.50 -3.59 0.85
N MET A 62 -15.37 -4.74 1.52
CA MET A 62 -15.41 -4.80 2.97
C MET A 62 -14.26 -4.01 3.61
N THR A 63 -13.02 -4.24 3.17
CA THR A 63 -11.83 -3.54 3.66
C THR A 63 -11.96 -2.02 3.48
N ILE A 64 -12.37 -1.55 2.30
CA ILE A 64 -12.57 -0.11 2.05
C ILE A 64 -13.64 0.47 2.97
N THR A 65 -14.78 -0.23 3.13
CA THR A 65 -15.85 0.25 4.03
C THR A 65 -15.42 0.27 5.50
N LEU A 66 -14.62 -0.70 5.95
CA LEU A 66 -14.08 -0.74 7.31
C LEU A 66 -13.06 0.39 7.52
N CYS A 67 -12.14 0.60 6.57
CA CYS A 67 -11.18 1.71 6.62
C CYS A 67 -11.88 3.06 6.71
N ALA A 68 -12.93 3.29 5.90
CA ALA A 68 -13.71 4.52 5.95
C ALA A 68 -14.43 4.69 7.31
N LYS A 69 -15.00 3.61 7.87
CA LYS A 69 -15.62 3.64 9.21
C LYS A 69 -14.60 3.99 10.29
N ILE A 70 -13.40 3.40 10.25
CA ILE A 70 -12.33 3.69 11.20
C ILE A 70 -11.91 5.15 11.11
N GLN A 71 -11.66 5.68 9.91
CA GLN A 71 -11.28 7.08 9.74
C GLN A 71 -12.35 8.04 10.28
N ASN A 72 -13.63 7.72 10.04
CA ASN A 72 -14.75 8.51 10.56
C ASN A 72 -14.80 8.47 12.10
N LYS A 73 -14.70 7.28 12.71
CA LYS A 73 -14.68 7.14 14.18
C LYS A 73 -13.49 7.86 14.81
N LEU A 74 -12.28 7.67 14.27
CA LEU A 74 -11.07 8.35 14.75
C LEU A 74 -11.22 9.87 14.71
N ALA A 75 -11.82 10.41 13.66
CA ALA A 75 -12.03 11.85 13.53
C ALA A 75 -13.05 12.39 14.56
N GLN A 76 -14.03 11.59 14.95
CA GLN A 76 -15.10 11.96 15.89
C GLN A 76 -14.69 11.80 17.35
N ASP A 77 -14.08 10.68 17.70
CA ASP A 77 -13.90 10.26 19.10
C ASP A 77 -12.52 10.63 19.68
N ILE A 78 -11.50 10.79 18.84
CA ILE A 78 -10.11 11.00 19.29
C ILE A 78 -9.61 12.39 18.87
N PRO A 79 -9.03 13.18 19.78
CA PRO A 79 -8.55 14.53 19.45
C PRO A 79 -7.33 14.50 18.50
N GLN A 80 -7.14 15.60 17.76
CA GLN A 80 -5.95 15.80 16.94
C GLN A 80 -4.71 16.01 17.82
N GLY A 81 -3.54 15.52 17.36
CA GLY A 81 -2.27 15.63 18.08
C GLY A 81 -1.92 14.42 18.96
N VAL A 82 -2.84 13.46 19.12
CA VAL A 82 -2.57 12.19 19.79
C VAL A 82 -1.81 11.25 18.84
N PHE A 83 -0.70 10.67 19.31
CA PHE A 83 0.12 9.76 18.51
C PHE A 83 -0.67 8.55 17.98
N TYR A 84 -1.51 7.95 18.82
CA TYR A 84 -2.38 6.84 18.43
C TYR A 84 -3.22 7.17 17.20
N ARG A 85 -3.90 8.34 17.19
CA ARG A 85 -4.70 8.79 16.05
C ARG A 85 -3.85 8.91 14.78
N SER A 86 -2.69 9.56 14.85
CA SER A 86 -1.81 9.75 13.69
C SER A 86 -1.26 8.43 13.15
N ALA A 87 -0.86 7.51 14.02
CA ALA A 87 -0.36 6.20 13.65
C ALA A 87 -1.46 5.35 12.98
N THR A 88 -2.65 5.28 13.59
CA THR A 88 -3.77 4.51 13.03
C THR A 88 -4.27 5.13 11.72
N GLU A 89 -4.39 6.46 11.62
CA GLU A 89 -4.77 7.11 10.35
C GLU A 89 -3.79 6.79 9.22
N ASN A 90 -2.48 6.86 9.48
CA ASN A 90 -1.46 6.52 8.49
C ASN A 90 -1.57 5.05 8.05
N ASN A 91 -1.79 4.16 9.02
CA ASN A 91 -1.91 2.74 8.77
C ASN A 91 -3.14 2.41 7.91
N VAL A 92 -4.31 2.93 8.29
CA VAL A 92 -5.57 2.68 7.60
C VAL A 92 -5.56 3.31 6.20
N ARG A 93 -4.97 4.50 6.03
CA ARG A 93 -4.79 5.12 4.71
C ARG A 93 -3.90 4.29 3.79
N PHE A 94 -2.83 3.70 4.34
CA PHE A 94 -1.97 2.82 3.56
C PHE A 94 -2.73 1.58 3.09
N ILE A 95 -3.44 0.88 3.99
CA ILE A 95 -4.25 -0.29 3.65
C ILE A 95 -5.31 0.08 2.60
N GLN A 96 -6.05 1.16 2.82
CA GLN A 96 -7.08 1.62 1.89
C GLN A 96 -6.51 1.89 0.49
N ARG A 97 -5.38 2.60 0.39
CA ARG A 97 -4.74 2.91 -0.88
C ARG A 97 -4.35 1.65 -1.65
N VAL A 98 -3.71 0.70 -1.00
CA VAL A 98 -3.28 -0.56 -1.62
C VAL A 98 -4.49 -1.36 -2.12
N CYS A 99 -5.56 -1.43 -1.32
CA CYS A 99 -6.80 -2.10 -1.73
C CYS A 99 -7.58 -1.35 -2.83
N GLU A 100 -7.39 -0.04 -2.98
CA GLU A 100 -7.99 0.74 -4.08
C GLU A 100 -7.21 0.58 -5.39
N GLU A 101 -5.87 0.52 -5.33
CA GLU A 101 -4.99 0.43 -6.49
C GLU A 101 -4.96 -0.97 -7.14
N HIS A 102 -5.14 -2.03 -6.36
CA HIS A 102 -4.97 -3.40 -6.81
C HIS A 102 -6.24 -4.25 -6.66
N ASP A 103 -6.58 -5.00 -7.70
CA ASP A 103 -7.74 -5.92 -7.73
C ASP A 103 -7.38 -7.37 -7.39
N ASP A 104 -6.09 -7.75 -7.43
CA ASP A 104 -5.63 -9.11 -7.14
C ASP A 104 -5.24 -9.26 -5.66
N TYR A 105 -5.78 -10.29 -5.01
CA TYR A 105 -5.59 -10.49 -3.57
C TYR A 105 -4.15 -10.90 -3.21
N GLU A 106 -3.46 -11.66 -4.07
CA GLU A 106 -2.08 -12.11 -3.78
C GLU A 106 -1.10 -10.94 -3.81
N LEU A 107 -1.27 -10.05 -4.77
CA LEU A 107 -0.45 -8.85 -4.89
C LEU A 107 -0.71 -7.88 -3.72
N VAL A 108 -1.96 -7.77 -3.27
CA VAL A 108 -2.31 -6.99 -2.07
C VAL A 108 -1.68 -7.60 -0.81
N GLU A 109 -1.78 -8.93 -0.63
CA GLU A 109 -1.17 -9.63 0.51
C GLU A 109 0.35 -9.43 0.54
N ASP A 110 1.01 -9.52 -0.62
CA ASP A 110 2.45 -9.30 -0.79
C ASP A 110 2.88 -7.85 -0.49
N ILE A 111 2.09 -6.86 -0.88
CA ILE A 111 2.41 -5.44 -0.64
C ILE A 111 2.16 -5.04 0.80
N LEU A 112 1.08 -5.56 1.41
CA LEU A 112 0.74 -5.25 2.79
C LEU A 112 1.68 -5.94 3.78
N ASP A 113 2.18 -7.14 3.44
CA ASP A 113 3.08 -7.96 4.24
C ASP A 113 2.58 -8.15 5.70
N ARG A 114 1.28 -8.46 5.82
CA ARG A 114 0.58 -8.65 7.11
C ARG A 114 -0.20 -9.95 7.17
N GLY A 115 0.29 -10.95 6.45
CA GLY A 115 -0.40 -12.22 6.27
C GLY A 115 -1.53 -12.11 5.25
N GLN A 116 -2.60 -12.86 5.49
CA GLN A 116 -3.72 -12.98 4.53
C GLN A 116 -4.73 -11.84 4.65
N ILE A 117 -5.45 -11.55 3.57
CA ILE A 117 -6.43 -10.46 3.52
C ILE A 117 -7.54 -10.60 4.57
N GLU A 118 -7.95 -11.83 4.89
CA GLU A 118 -8.95 -12.08 5.92
C GLU A 118 -8.47 -11.71 7.33
N GLN A 119 -7.18 -11.89 7.61
CA GLN A 119 -6.60 -11.45 8.89
C GLN A 119 -6.52 -9.93 8.97
N VAL A 120 -6.26 -9.26 7.84
CA VAL A 120 -6.31 -7.79 7.76
C VAL A 120 -7.72 -7.27 8.02
N ILE A 121 -8.75 -7.94 7.51
CA ILE A 121 -10.15 -7.60 7.80
C ILE A 121 -10.44 -7.73 9.30
N MET A 122 -10.05 -8.85 9.92
CA MET A 122 -10.21 -9.06 11.37
C MET A 122 -9.48 -7.99 12.17
N MET A 123 -8.24 -7.65 11.78
CA MET A 123 -7.48 -6.56 12.41
C MET A 123 -8.23 -5.22 12.35
N LEU A 124 -8.90 -4.90 11.24
CA LEU A 124 -9.69 -3.67 11.10
C LEU A 124 -10.97 -3.70 11.95
N GLU A 125 -11.60 -4.86 12.09
CA GLU A 125 -12.75 -5.04 12.99
C GLU A 125 -12.35 -4.87 14.46
N ASP A 126 -11.22 -5.46 14.86
CA ASP A 126 -10.65 -5.29 16.19
C ASP A 126 -10.25 -3.84 16.45
N GLU A 127 -9.69 -3.14 15.46
CA GLU A 127 -9.37 -1.71 15.58
C GLU A 127 -10.63 -0.86 15.79
N LEU A 128 -11.75 -1.20 15.14
CA LEU A 128 -13.03 -0.51 15.38
C LEU A 128 -13.54 -0.66 16.81
N GLN A 129 -13.34 -1.84 17.41
CA GLN A 129 -13.66 -2.09 18.82
C GLN A 129 -12.68 -1.39 19.75
N LEU A 130 -11.40 -1.39 19.40
CA LEU A 130 -10.35 -0.71 20.16
C LEU A 130 -10.60 0.78 20.24
N ILE A 131 -11.07 1.43 19.17
CA ILE A 131 -11.39 2.87 19.20
C ILE A 131 -12.47 3.19 20.23
N ASP A 132 -13.48 2.32 20.38
CA ASP A 132 -14.54 2.51 21.37
C ASP A 132 -13.97 2.41 22.81
N LEU A 133 -13.02 1.49 23.04
CA LEU A 133 -12.30 1.38 24.32
C LEU A 133 -11.36 2.56 24.57
N MET A 134 -10.64 3.02 23.54
CA MET A 134 -9.70 4.13 23.62
C MET A 134 -10.41 5.46 23.95
N LYS A 135 -11.65 5.62 23.47
CA LYS A 135 -12.52 6.75 23.83
C LYS A 135 -12.84 6.78 25.32
N GLU A 136 -13.07 5.63 25.93
CA GLU A 136 -13.36 5.49 27.36
C GLU A 136 -12.09 5.67 28.20
N TRP A 137 -11.00 4.98 27.83
CA TRP A 137 -9.79 4.90 28.64
C TRP A 137 -8.88 6.12 28.52
N LYS A 138 -8.88 6.80 27.36
CA LYS A 138 -8.08 7.99 27.06
C LYS A 138 -6.62 7.90 27.54
N PRO A 139 -5.85 6.88 27.13
CA PRO A 139 -4.51 6.63 27.67
C PRO A 139 -3.49 7.74 27.35
N TRP A 140 -3.83 8.67 26.46
CA TRP A 140 -3.01 9.84 26.15
C TRP A 140 -3.11 10.97 27.18
N GLU A 141 -4.08 10.93 28.09
CA GLU A 141 -4.18 11.89 29.19
C GLU A 141 -3.26 11.47 30.33
N VAL A 142 -2.00 11.90 30.30
CA VAL A 142 -1.04 11.61 31.37
C VAL A 142 -1.14 12.67 32.46
N SER A 143 -1.46 12.25 33.69
CA SER A 143 -1.52 13.15 34.83
C SER A 143 -0.11 13.53 35.30
N ARG A 144 0.06 14.76 35.82
CA ARG A 144 1.36 15.20 36.35
C ARG A 144 1.87 14.30 37.48
N ARG A 145 0.98 13.68 38.27
CA ARG A 145 1.39 12.80 39.38
C ARG A 145 1.97 11.48 38.89
N ASP A 146 1.55 11.00 37.73
CA ASP A 146 1.96 9.71 37.16
C ASP A 146 3.19 9.86 36.24
N LEU A 147 3.59 11.10 35.93
CA LEU A 147 4.83 11.38 35.22
C LEU A 147 6.01 11.15 36.16
N ASN A 148 6.67 10.01 36.02
CA ASN A 148 8.02 9.84 36.55
C ASN A 148 8.98 10.69 35.71
N GLU A 149 9.42 11.82 36.26
CA GLU A 149 10.37 12.74 35.60
C GLU A 149 11.71 12.05 35.32
N THR A 150 12.06 11.04 36.11
CA THR A 150 13.26 10.23 35.93
C THR A 150 12.98 9.00 35.08
N LYS A 151 13.56 8.97 33.88
CA LYS A 151 13.59 7.77 33.04
C LYS A 151 14.46 6.71 33.71
N HIS A 152 13.84 5.70 34.31
CA HIS A 152 14.56 4.55 34.84
C HIS A 152 14.81 3.55 33.70
N ASP A 153 15.99 3.62 33.10
CA ASP A 153 16.45 2.59 32.17
C ASP A 153 16.80 1.33 32.98
N MET A 154 15.81 0.45 33.23
CA MET A 154 16.06 -0.87 33.79
C MET A 154 16.73 -1.73 32.73
N LYS A 155 18.07 -1.70 32.70
CA LYS A 155 18.87 -2.63 31.90
C LYS A 155 19.11 -3.87 32.75
N ASN A 156 18.92 -5.05 32.16
CA ASN A 156 19.40 -6.27 32.78
C ASN A 156 20.91 -6.16 33.00
N GLY A 157 21.42 -6.76 34.07
CA GLY A 157 22.86 -6.82 34.30
C GLY A 157 23.60 -7.53 33.16
N GLU A 158 24.91 -7.36 33.10
CA GLU A 158 25.79 -7.94 32.06
C GLU A 158 25.69 -9.47 31.96
N ASP A 159 25.23 -10.11 33.04
CA ASP A 159 25.09 -11.56 33.17
C ASP A 159 23.83 -12.14 32.51
N PHE A 160 22.87 -11.32 32.07
CA PHE A 160 21.67 -11.82 31.39
C PHE A 160 21.92 -12.04 29.89
N GLN A 161 22.21 -13.28 29.51
CA GLN A 161 22.22 -13.71 28.12
C GLN A 161 20.92 -14.44 27.78
N PHE A 162 20.15 -13.89 26.82
CA PHE A 162 19.01 -14.62 26.27
C PHE A 162 19.50 -15.96 25.70
N PRO A 163 18.78 -17.07 25.94
CA PRO A 163 19.08 -18.33 25.28
C PRO A 163 19.05 -18.10 23.77
N LYS A 164 20.15 -18.46 23.09
CA LYS A 164 20.24 -18.35 21.63
C LYS A 164 19.07 -19.12 21.00
N GLY A 165 18.20 -18.42 20.27
CA GLY A 165 17.08 -19.02 19.54
C GLY A 165 15.67 -18.79 20.11
N MET A 166 15.52 -18.09 21.25
CA MET A 166 14.18 -17.76 21.80
C MET A 166 13.31 -16.94 20.85
N TYR A 167 13.92 -16.02 20.10
CA TYR A 167 13.25 -15.21 19.07
C TYR A 167 14.15 -15.15 17.85
N ARG A 168 14.00 -16.11 16.92
CA ARG A 168 14.59 -15.99 15.59
C ARG A 168 13.56 -15.26 14.73
N VAL A 169 13.76 -13.98 14.49
CA VAL A 169 13.20 -13.36 13.29
C VAL A 169 13.80 -14.13 12.10
N PRO A 170 13.02 -14.61 11.12
CA PRO A 170 13.56 -15.29 9.94
C PRO A 170 14.45 -14.34 9.12
N GLU A 171 15.68 -14.13 9.57
CA GLU A 171 16.62 -13.15 9.00
C GLU A 171 17.17 -13.66 7.65
N ASP A 172 17.25 -14.99 7.50
CA ASP A 172 17.86 -15.66 6.36
C ASP A 172 16.93 -15.78 5.12
N GLU A 173 15.64 -15.41 5.24
CA GLU A 173 14.63 -15.53 4.15
C GLU A 173 13.80 -14.24 3.94
N MET A 174 14.07 -13.14 4.66
CA MET A 174 13.32 -11.89 4.51
C MET A 174 13.88 -11.07 3.33
N THR A 175 13.45 -11.37 2.11
CA THR A 175 13.74 -10.49 0.96
C THR A 175 12.89 -9.23 1.08
N TRP A 176 13.47 -8.10 1.48
CA TRP A 176 12.77 -6.82 1.50
C TRP A 176 12.32 -6.46 0.07
N LYS A 177 11.02 -6.62 -0.22
CA LYS A 177 10.42 -6.24 -1.50
C LYS A 177 10.29 -4.71 -1.55
N THR A 178 11.30 -4.04 -2.10
CA THR A 178 11.16 -2.62 -2.46
C THR A 178 10.43 -2.53 -3.81
N THR A 179 9.74 -1.42 -4.11
CA THR A 179 9.02 -1.16 -5.37
C THR A 179 9.82 -1.34 -6.67
N LYS A 180 11.12 -1.66 -6.59
CA LYS A 180 12.02 -1.95 -7.71
C LYS A 180 12.58 -3.39 -7.73
N GLY A 181 12.01 -4.31 -6.95
CA GLY A 181 12.37 -5.73 -6.93
C GLY A 181 12.94 -6.24 -5.60
N VAL A 182 13.25 -7.54 -5.58
CA VAL A 182 13.83 -8.27 -4.45
C VAL A 182 15.35 -8.00 -4.40
N ARG A 183 15.82 -7.32 -3.35
CA ARG A 183 17.25 -7.21 -3.02
C ARG A 183 17.53 -8.00 -1.75
N LYS A 184 18.68 -8.68 -1.69
CA LYS A 184 19.11 -9.35 -0.45
C LYS A 184 19.60 -8.29 0.54
N LEU A 185 19.58 -8.60 1.83
CA LEU A 185 20.08 -7.70 2.89
C LEU A 185 21.55 -7.29 2.64
N GLU A 186 22.32 -8.21 2.08
CA GLU A 186 23.70 -8.06 1.60
C GLU A 186 23.87 -6.90 0.58
N ASP A 187 22.83 -6.58 -0.18
CA ASP A 187 22.82 -5.52 -1.20
C ASP A 187 22.38 -4.14 -0.64
N LEU A 188 21.96 -4.09 0.62
CA LEU A 188 21.44 -2.89 1.31
C LEU A 188 22.47 -2.24 2.26
N GLU A 189 23.51 -2.98 2.63
CA GLU A 189 24.61 -2.44 3.42
C GLU A 189 25.46 -1.54 2.52
N TRP A 190 25.48 -0.25 2.81
CA TRP A 190 26.41 0.67 2.18
C TRP A 190 27.83 0.17 2.43
N THR A 191 28.59 -0.05 1.37
CA THR A 191 30.00 -0.44 1.52
C THR A 191 30.74 0.62 2.34
N PRO A 192 31.79 0.25 3.12
CA PRO A 192 32.54 1.21 3.93
C PRO A 192 33.07 2.40 3.12
N ALA A 193 33.35 2.20 1.83
CA ALA A 193 33.74 3.25 0.89
C ALA A 193 32.59 4.23 0.60
N GLN A 194 31.38 3.73 0.33
CA GLN A 194 30.21 4.58 0.08
C GLN A 194 29.76 5.34 1.33
N LEU A 195 29.86 4.74 2.51
CA LEU A 195 29.60 5.44 3.77
C LEU A 195 30.56 6.62 3.97
N LYS A 196 31.82 6.44 3.61
CA LYS A 196 32.83 7.50 3.67
C LYS A 196 32.51 8.63 2.69
N GLU A 197 32.12 8.31 1.46
CA GLU A 197 31.72 9.32 0.47
C GLU A 197 30.46 10.10 0.90
N ILE A 198 29.47 9.42 1.49
CA ILE A 198 28.26 10.06 2.00
C ILE A 198 28.59 10.98 3.19
N ALA A 199 29.45 10.54 4.11
CA ALA A 199 29.89 11.34 5.25
C ALA A 199 30.66 12.59 4.79
N GLU A 200 31.60 12.44 3.85
CA GLU A 200 32.34 13.56 3.27
C GLU A 200 31.41 14.54 2.52
N ALA A 201 30.39 14.02 1.81
CA ALA A 201 29.39 14.85 1.14
C ALA A 201 28.47 15.60 2.13
N GLN A 202 28.15 15.00 3.29
CA GLN A 202 27.40 15.65 4.36
C GLN A 202 28.23 16.76 5.02
N GLU A 203 29.50 16.49 5.33
CA GLU A 203 30.39 17.51 5.89
C GLU A 203 30.60 18.68 4.91
N ALA A 204 30.74 18.41 3.61
CA ALA A 204 30.85 19.46 2.60
C ALA A 204 29.59 20.33 2.52
N LYS A 205 28.40 19.73 2.62
CA LYS A 205 27.12 20.46 2.67
C LYS A 205 27.00 21.31 3.93
N GLU A 206 27.42 20.80 5.08
CA GLU A 206 27.40 21.54 6.35
C GLU A 206 28.37 22.71 6.34
N ARG A 207 29.57 22.53 5.77
CA ARG A 207 30.55 23.62 5.58
C ARG A 207 30.00 24.69 4.64
N ALA A 208 29.40 24.30 3.51
CA ALA A 208 28.78 25.24 2.58
C ALA A 208 27.60 26.00 3.21
N LEU A 209 26.78 25.32 4.03
CA LEU A 209 25.69 25.94 4.77
C LEU A 209 26.20 26.92 5.83
N HIS A 210 27.28 26.57 6.53
CA HIS A 210 27.92 27.43 7.50
C HIS A 210 28.51 28.68 6.83
N GLU A 211 29.21 28.53 5.72
CA GLU A 211 29.72 29.66 4.94
C GLU A 211 28.61 30.56 4.38
N ALA A 212 27.49 29.97 3.93
CA ALA A 212 26.32 30.72 3.49
C ALA A 212 25.71 31.53 4.64
N ARG A 213 25.56 30.93 5.83
CA ARG A 213 25.07 31.62 7.05
C ARG A 213 25.99 32.74 7.49
N GLU A 214 27.30 32.57 7.42
CA GLU A 214 28.25 33.62 7.78
C GLU A 214 28.22 34.77 6.77
N LYS A 215 28.07 34.49 5.47
CA LYS A 215 27.85 35.53 4.45
C LYS A 215 26.53 36.28 4.64
N GLU A 216 25.47 35.59 5.03
CA GLU A 216 24.17 36.19 5.31
C GLU A 216 24.25 37.12 6.55
N LYS A 217 24.92 36.70 7.63
CA LYS A 217 25.17 37.54 8.80
C LYS A 217 26.01 38.78 8.45
N ALA A 218 27.06 38.62 7.63
CA ALA A 218 27.91 39.72 7.19
C ALA A 218 27.18 40.71 6.26
N ALA A 219 26.13 40.27 5.54
CA ALA A 219 25.30 41.14 4.71
C ALA A 219 24.20 41.89 5.50
N THR A 220 23.97 41.51 6.76
CA THR A 220 22.92 42.10 7.62
C THR A 220 23.48 43.15 8.60
N VAL A 221 24.80 43.38 8.59
CA VAL A 221 25.53 44.44 9.33
C VAL A 221 25.94 45.54 8.36
#